data_AF-A0A841PMD6-F1
#
_entry.id   AF-A0A841PMD6-F1
#
_cell.length_a   1.000
_cell.length_b   1.000
_cell.length_c   1.000
_cell.angle_alpha   90.00
_cell.angle_beta   90.00
_cell.angle_gamma   90.00
#
_symmetry.space_group_name_H-M   'P 1'
#
loop_
_entity.id
_entity.type
_entity.pdbx_description
1 polymer ?
#
loop_
_entity_poly.entity_id
_entity_poly.type
_entity_poly.pdbx_seq_one_letter_code
_entity_poly.pdbx_strand_id
1 'polypeptide(L)'
;MSIFQSQSTDPAGFEQIYHDYTPLVRGMIRRLRIHSNHEDFLQAGYLGLWYAYRDYDEVKGSFSSYAFIRVRGEMMTMLRKDVRHQDRHVCSTELESLQDTYLEYLGTSDMEALAPYLDYLTRREQLWVVEHAIHDQAPRMIAAKYNVSNETVKGWRKNALKKLRKQYSKQNTDREFRDC
;
A
#
# COMPACT_ATOMS: atom_id res chain seq x y z
N MET A 1 -3.96 -44.92 -2.25
CA MET A 1 -3.22 -44.22 -3.32
C MET A 1 -3.55 -42.74 -3.18
N SER A 2 -2.70 -41.99 -2.47
CA SER A 2 -1.63 -41.16 -3.05
C SER A 2 -2.13 -39.71 -3.21
N ILE A 3 -1.53 -38.63 -2.72
CA ILE A 3 -0.27 -38.32 -2.03
C ILE A 3 -0.58 -37.00 -1.28
N PHE A 4 -0.66 -37.00 0.05
CA PHE A 4 -0.47 -35.75 0.80
C PHE A 4 1.04 -35.62 0.98
N GLN A 5 1.70 -34.97 0.02
CA GLN A 5 3.10 -34.62 0.14
C GLN A 5 3.18 -33.58 1.25
N SER A 6 3.58 -34.04 2.43
CA SER A 6 4.15 -33.24 3.50
C SER A 6 5.39 -32.54 2.94
N GLN A 7 5.22 -31.32 2.44
CA GLN A 7 6.32 -30.37 2.29
C GLN A 7 6.80 -30.09 3.72
N SER A 8 7.96 -30.65 4.04
CA SER A 8 8.70 -30.44 5.27
C SER A 8 8.93 -28.95 5.47
N THR A 9 8.09 -28.30 6.29
CA THR A 9 8.39 -26.98 6.86
C THR A 9 9.58 -27.15 7.78
N ASP A 10 10.77 -27.00 7.22
CA ASP A 10 12.02 -27.04 7.97
C ASP A 10 12.11 -25.70 8.74
N PRO A 11 11.99 -25.70 10.08
CA PRO A 11 11.96 -24.47 10.86
C PRO A 11 13.22 -23.60 10.65
N ALA A 12 14.36 -24.24 10.35
CA ALA A 12 15.61 -23.56 10.02
C ALA A 12 15.52 -22.71 8.74
N GLY A 13 14.73 -23.12 7.75
CA GLY A 13 14.58 -22.38 6.49
C GLY A 13 13.75 -21.10 6.65
N PHE A 14 12.69 -21.15 7.48
CA PHE A 14 11.87 -19.97 7.72
C PHE A 14 12.55 -18.96 8.64
N GLU A 15 13.34 -19.39 9.61
CA GLU A 15 14.04 -18.49 10.52
C GLU A 15 14.97 -17.52 9.77
N GLN A 16 15.66 -18.01 8.74
CA GLN A 16 16.46 -17.17 7.86
C GLN A 16 15.60 -16.15 7.08
N ILE A 17 14.49 -16.61 6.47
CA ILE A 17 13.55 -15.72 5.77
C ILE A 17 12.94 -14.67 6.70
N TYR A 18 12.63 -15.06 7.94
CA TYR A 18 12.10 -14.17 8.97
C TYR A 18 13.09 -13.05 9.25
N HIS A 19 14.37 -13.36 9.46
CA HIS A 19 15.41 -12.35 9.68
C HIS A 19 15.61 -11.45 8.46
N ASP A 20 15.73 -12.02 7.27
CA ASP A 20 15.99 -11.29 6.02
C ASP A 20 14.85 -10.31 5.66
N TYR A 21 13.60 -10.69 5.93
CA TYR A 21 12.41 -9.91 5.57
C TYR A 21 11.77 -9.15 6.74
N THR A 22 12.33 -9.24 7.95
CA THR A 22 11.93 -8.40 9.09
C THR A 22 11.95 -6.90 8.75
N PRO A 23 12.98 -6.35 8.05
CA PRO A 23 12.96 -4.95 7.62
C PRO A 23 11.80 -4.60 6.70
N LEU A 24 11.37 -5.54 5.84
CA LEU A 24 10.22 -5.37 4.96
C LEU A 24 8.92 -5.27 5.75
N VAL A 25 8.70 -6.15 6.73
CA VAL A 25 7.51 -6.14 7.60
C VAL A 25 7.45 -4.85 8.42
N ARG A 26 8.56 -4.48 9.08
CA ARG A 26 8.66 -3.22 9.86
C ARG A 26 8.51 -1.98 8.99
N GLY A 27 9.09 -1.98 7.79
CA GLY A 27 8.96 -0.89 6.83
C GLY A 27 7.54 -0.73 6.32
N MET A 28 6.78 -1.82 6.25
CA MET A 28 5.39 -1.80 5.77
C MET A 28 4.46 -1.03 6.71
N ILE A 29 4.69 -1.07 8.02
CA ILE A 29 3.96 -0.25 9.01
C ILE A 29 4.01 1.23 8.63
N ARG A 30 5.21 1.74 8.35
CA ARG A 30 5.42 3.14 7.95
C ARG A 30 4.76 3.44 6.61
N ARG A 31 4.89 2.53 5.63
CA ARG A 31 4.28 2.70 4.29
C ARG A 31 2.76 2.72 4.33
N LEU A 32 2.14 1.92 5.21
CA LEU A 32 0.70 1.86 5.39
C LEU A 32 0.17 2.94 6.36
N ARG A 33 1.05 3.82 6.87
CA ARG A 33 0.73 4.88 7.83
C ARG A 33 -0.07 4.33 9.03
N ILE A 34 0.44 3.26 9.62
CA ILE A 34 -0.14 2.62 10.80
C ILE A 34 0.44 3.34 12.03
N HIS A 35 -0.44 3.95 12.84
CA HIS A 35 -0.07 4.78 13.99
C HIS A 35 -0.41 4.15 15.34
N SER A 36 -1.14 3.04 15.36
CA SER A 36 -1.58 2.32 16.55
C SER A 36 -1.50 0.80 16.33
N ASN A 37 -1.57 0.02 17.41
CA ASN A 37 -1.61 -1.45 17.37
C ASN A 37 -0.46 -2.08 16.55
N HIS A 38 0.74 -1.52 16.67
CA HIS A 38 1.89 -1.93 15.85
C HIS A 38 2.21 -3.43 15.97
N GLU A 39 2.11 -4.00 17.17
CA GLU A 39 2.42 -5.42 17.42
C GLU A 39 1.48 -6.35 16.64
N ASP A 40 0.20 -6.04 16.68
CA ASP A 40 -0.87 -6.70 15.94
C ASP A 40 -0.61 -6.69 14.42
N PHE A 41 -0.26 -5.52 13.89
CA PHE A 41 0.07 -5.39 12.47
C PHE A 41 1.38 -6.06 12.09
N LEU A 42 2.38 -6.05 12.97
CA LEU A 42 3.61 -6.82 12.76
C LEU A 42 3.30 -8.31 12.70
N GLN A 43 2.43 -8.81 13.59
CA GLN A 43 2.00 -10.20 13.60
C GLN A 43 1.27 -10.58 12.31
N ALA A 44 0.35 -9.73 11.84
CA ALA A 44 -0.30 -9.91 10.53
C ALA A 44 0.71 -9.89 9.37
N GLY A 45 1.71 -9.01 9.43
CA GLY A 45 2.79 -8.97 8.45
C GLY A 45 3.62 -10.24 8.43
N TYR A 46 4.02 -10.78 9.58
CA TYR A 46 4.75 -12.04 9.67
C TYR A 46 3.91 -13.25 9.25
N LEU A 47 2.60 -13.26 9.53
CA LEU A 47 1.67 -14.25 8.98
C LEU A 47 1.67 -14.21 7.44
N GLY A 48 1.65 -13.02 6.85
CA GLY A 48 1.77 -12.85 5.41
C GLY A 48 3.10 -13.36 4.85
N LEU A 49 4.19 -13.16 5.57
CA LEU A 49 5.51 -13.69 5.21
C LEU A 49 5.56 -15.22 5.29
N TRP A 50 4.96 -15.79 6.33
CA TRP A 50 4.84 -17.25 6.48
C TRP A 50 4.03 -17.88 5.35
N TYR A 51 2.89 -17.28 4.99
CA TYR A 51 2.12 -17.74 3.84
C TYR A 51 2.87 -17.55 2.52
N ALA A 52 3.66 -16.49 2.39
CA ALA A 52 4.54 -16.32 1.24
C ALA A 52 5.53 -17.47 1.16
N TYR A 53 6.22 -17.80 2.25
CA TYR A 53 7.17 -18.92 2.32
C TYR A 53 6.52 -20.27 1.96
N ARG A 54 5.35 -20.57 2.54
CA ARG A 54 4.67 -21.85 2.33
C ARG A 54 4.07 -22.01 0.93
N ASP A 55 3.45 -20.96 0.39
CA ASP A 55 2.70 -21.01 -0.86
C ASP A 55 3.53 -20.49 -2.06
N TYR A 56 4.82 -20.23 -1.88
CA TYR A 56 5.68 -19.73 -2.93
C TYR A 56 5.86 -20.77 -4.04
N ASP A 57 5.87 -20.26 -5.26
CA ASP A 57 6.06 -21.03 -6.48
C ASP A 57 6.99 -20.20 -7.37
N GLU A 58 8.14 -20.75 -7.71
CA GLU A 58 9.19 -20.07 -8.48
C GLU A 58 8.71 -19.62 -9.86
N VAL A 59 7.68 -20.28 -10.41
CA VAL A 59 7.08 -19.92 -11.70
C VAL A 59 6.36 -18.56 -11.63
N LYS A 60 5.95 -18.11 -10.43
CA LYS A 60 5.19 -16.87 -10.22
C LYS A 60 6.08 -15.61 -10.08
N GLY A 61 7.40 -15.76 -10.18
CA GLY A 61 8.36 -14.66 -10.09
C GLY A 61 9.16 -14.67 -8.79
N SER A 62 9.89 -13.58 -8.50
CA SER A 62 10.81 -13.56 -7.35
C SER A 62 10.09 -13.60 -6.01
N PHE A 63 10.65 -14.37 -5.06
CA PHE A 63 10.15 -14.47 -3.69
C PHE A 63 9.97 -13.10 -3.03
N SER A 64 10.90 -12.17 -3.23
CA SER A 64 10.82 -10.83 -2.64
C SER A 64 9.56 -10.07 -3.08
N SER A 65 9.21 -10.17 -4.36
CA SER A 65 8.02 -9.52 -4.91
C SER A 65 6.75 -10.17 -4.37
N TYR A 66 6.75 -11.50 -4.28
CA TYR A 66 5.63 -12.26 -3.75
C TYR A 66 5.40 -12.00 -2.25
N ALA A 67 6.47 -12.04 -1.45
CA ALA A 67 6.48 -11.72 -0.03
C ALA A 67 5.98 -10.28 0.21
N PHE A 68 6.43 -9.31 -0.58
CA PHE A 68 5.94 -7.94 -0.50
C PHE A 68 4.42 -7.85 -0.66
N ILE A 69 3.86 -8.51 -1.69
CA ILE A 69 2.42 -8.51 -1.96
C ILE A 69 1.64 -9.20 -0.83
N ARG A 70 2.12 -10.36 -0.35
CA ARG A 70 1.43 -11.13 0.71
C ARG A 70 1.46 -10.41 2.06
N VAL A 71 2.63 -9.95 2.51
CA VAL A 71 2.79 -9.18 3.77
C VAL A 71 1.87 -7.97 3.78
N ARG A 72 1.91 -7.18 2.71
CA ARG A 72 1.05 -6.00 2.57
C ARG A 72 -0.43 -6.34 2.56
N GLY A 73 -0.80 -7.44 1.88
CA GLY A 73 -2.18 -7.91 1.80
C GLY A 73 -2.77 -8.30 3.16
N GLU A 74 -2.00 -9.00 3.99
CA GLU A 74 -2.43 -9.39 5.33
C GLU A 74 -2.59 -8.17 6.25
N MET A 75 -1.60 -7.27 6.27
CA MET A 75 -1.67 -6.04 7.08
C MET A 75 -2.84 -5.15 6.65
N MET A 76 -3.12 -5.04 5.35
CA MET A 76 -4.28 -4.32 4.84
C MET A 76 -5.61 -4.99 5.23
N THR A 77 -5.64 -6.33 5.28
CA THR A 77 -6.82 -7.07 5.72
C THR A 77 -7.09 -6.82 7.20
N MET A 78 -6.03 -6.74 8.01
CA MET A 78 -6.14 -6.35 9.41
C MET A 78 -6.62 -4.90 9.56
N LEU A 79 -6.11 -3.94 8.78
CA LEU A 79 -6.56 -2.55 8.82
C LEU A 79 -8.07 -2.44 8.59
N ARG A 80 -8.59 -3.17 7.59
CA ARG A 80 -10.03 -3.20 7.33
C ARG A 80 -10.84 -3.85 8.45
N LYS A 81 -10.24 -4.75 9.24
CA LYS A 81 -10.91 -5.30 10.43
C LYS A 81 -10.91 -4.27 11.54
N ASP A 82 -9.78 -3.63 11.80
CA ASP A 82 -9.61 -2.64 12.87
C ASP A 82 -10.58 -1.46 12.71
N VAL A 83 -10.70 -0.89 11.51
CA VAL A 83 -11.70 0.16 11.21
C VAL A 83 -13.13 -0.31 11.53
N ARG A 84 -13.48 -1.54 11.16
CA ARG A 84 -14.81 -2.11 11.45
C ARG A 84 -15.03 -2.41 12.94
N HIS A 85 -13.96 -2.66 13.70
CA HIS A 85 -14.05 -2.82 15.14
C HIS A 85 -14.20 -1.46 15.84
N GLN A 86 -13.50 -0.43 15.38
CA GLN A 86 -13.66 0.94 15.87
C GLN A 86 -15.08 1.47 15.58
N ASP A 87 -15.61 1.30 14.36
CA ASP A 87 -16.99 1.71 14.00
C ASP A 87 -18.07 1.07 14.88
N ARG A 88 -17.79 -0.08 15.51
CA ARG A 88 -18.73 -0.82 16.36
C ARG A 88 -18.59 -0.52 17.86
N HIS A 89 -17.56 0.21 18.28
CA HIS A 89 -17.21 0.39 19.68
C HIS A 89 -17.04 1.85 20.15
N VAL A 90 -17.35 2.87 19.35
CA VAL A 90 -17.24 4.26 19.81
C VAL A 90 -18.49 4.69 20.59
N CYS A 91 -18.35 4.68 21.91
CA CYS A 91 -18.88 5.69 22.81
C CYS A 91 -17.69 6.34 23.52
N SER A 92 -17.22 7.50 23.03
CA SER A 92 -16.69 8.59 23.86
C SER A 92 -16.21 9.74 22.97
N THR A 93 -16.89 10.87 23.14
CA THR A 93 -16.76 12.20 22.53
C THR A 93 -15.39 12.89 22.67
N GLU A 94 -14.34 12.20 23.13
CA GLU A 94 -13.02 12.79 23.41
C GLU A 94 -11.96 12.47 22.35
N LEU A 95 -12.17 11.43 21.55
CA LEU A 95 -11.18 10.96 20.55
C LEU A 95 -11.17 11.79 19.26
N GLU A 96 -12.30 12.43 18.93
CA GLU A 96 -12.50 13.17 17.67
C GLU A 96 -11.59 14.40 17.55
N SER A 97 -11.36 15.12 18.65
CA SER A 97 -10.55 16.35 18.69
C SER A 97 -9.04 16.10 18.45
N LEU A 98 -8.52 14.97 18.95
CA LEU A 98 -7.13 14.57 18.72
C LEU A 98 -6.90 14.01 17.32
N GLN A 99 -7.92 13.38 16.74
CA GLN A 99 -7.84 12.75 15.42
C GLN A 99 -7.82 13.79 14.29
N ASP A 100 -8.58 14.87 14.42
CA ASP A 100 -8.56 15.99 13.47
C ASP A 100 -7.18 16.70 13.42
N THR A 101 -6.60 16.94 14.59
CA THR A 101 -5.26 17.56 14.72
C THR A 101 -4.16 16.67 14.10
N TYR A 102 -4.28 15.35 14.22
CA TYR A 102 -3.30 14.38 13.71
C TYR A 102 -3.44 14.13 12.20
N LEU A 103 -4.67 14.17 11.68
CA LEU A 103 -4.95 14.07 10.24
C LEU A 103 -4.42 15.30 9.48
N GLU A 104 -4.50 16.48 10.09
CA GLU A 104 -3.96 17.74 9.56
C GLU A 104 -2.42 17.71 9.49
N TYR A 105 -1.74 17.07 10.45
CA TYR A 105 -0.28 16.93 10.47
C TYR A 105 0.27 15.90 9.47
N LEU A 106 -0.49 14.83 9.15
CA LEU A 106 -0.08 13.79 8.18
C LEU A 106 -0.54 14.07 6.74
N GLY A 107 -1.54 14.93 6.56
CA GLY A 107 -2.10 15.30 5.26
C GLY A 107 -1.25 16.31 4.49
N THR A 108 -0.43 17.10 5.18
CA THR A 108 0.33 18.20 4.58
C THR A 108 1.56 17.72 3.81
N SER A 109 2.34 16.76 4.31
CA SER A 109 3.66 16.46 3.71
C SER A 109 3.63 15.79 2.31
N ASP A 110 2.76 14.81 2.06
CA ASP A 110 2.77 14.06 0.79
C ASP A 110 1.84 14.68 -0.28
N MET A 111 0.73 15.32 0.13
CA MET A 111 -0.14 16.05 -0.81
C MET A 111 0.53 17.35 -1.28
N GLU A 112 1.24 18.07 -0.41
CA GLU A 112 1.99 19.28 -0.79
C GLU A 112 3.18 18.94 -1.70
N ALA A 113 3.86 17.81 -1.46
CA ALA A 113 4.90 17.30 -2.36
C ALA A 113 4.37 16.92 -3.75
N LEU A 114 3.12 16.44 -3.84
CA LEU A 114 2.48 16.05 -5.10
C LEU A 114 1.68 17.18 -5.77
N ALA A 115 1.29 18.23 -5.03
CA ALA A 115 0.50 19.37 -5.49
C ALA A 115 0.97 19.96 -6.83
N PRO A 116 2.26 20.30 -7.04
CA PRO A 116 2.72 20.85 -8.32
C PRO A 116 2.61 19.87 -9.49
N TYR A 117 2.57 18.56 -9.22
CA TYR A 117 2.39 17.54 -10.25
C TYR A 117 0.91 17.26 -10.54
N LEU A 118 0.03 17.47 -9.56
CA LEU A 118 -1.40 17.22 -9.65
C LEU A 118 -2.13 18.28 -10.49
N ASP A 119 -1.67 19.53 -10.52
CA ASP A 119 -2.29 20.62 -11.31
C ASP A 119 -2.42 20.31 -12.81
N TYR A 120 -1.54 19.45 -13.33
CA TYR A 120 -1.54 19.05 -14.75
C TYR A 120 -2.45 17.85 -15.05
N LEU A 121 -3.00 17.22 -14.02
CA LEU A 121 -3.93 16.11 -14.13
C LEU A 121 -5.36 16.64 -14.10
N THR A 122 -6.25 15.97 -14.83
CA THR A 122 -7.69 16.25 -14.71
C THR A 122 -8.19 15.79 -13.35
N ARG A 123 -9.28 16.38 -12.86
CA ARG A 123 -9.90 16.03 -11.56
C ARG A 123 -10.09 14.52 -11.36
N ARG A 124 -10.44 13.79 -12.43
CA ARG A 124 -10.61 12.32 -12.40
C ARG A 124 -9.29 11.55 -12.28
N GLU A 125 -8.23 12.05 -12.90
CA GLU A 125 -6.88 11.47 -12.81
C GLU A 125 -6.26 11.77 -11.43
N GLN A 126 -6.45 12.99 -10.91
CA GLN A 126 -6.05 13.36 -9.55
C GLN A 126 -6.76 12.48 -8.51
N LEU A 127 -8.08 12.28 -8.66
CA LEU A 127 -8.85 11.37 -7.79
C LEU A 127 -8.27 9.96 -7.81
N TRP A 128 -7.91 9.43 -8.98
CA TRP A 128 -7.24 8.13 -9.03
C TRP A 128 -5.89 8.14 -8.29
N VAL A 129 -5.06 9.19 -8.47
CA VAL A 129 -3.77 9.29 -7.78
C VAL A 129 -3.96 9.34 -6.27
N VAL A 130 -4.89 10.14 -5.76
CA VAL A 130 -5.17 10.25 -4.31
C VAL A 130 -5.70 8.91 -3.78
N GLU A 131 -6.75 8.36 -4.39
CA GLU A 131 -7.39 7.14 -3.90
C GLU A 131 -6.50 5.91 -4.02
N HIS A 132 -5.66 5.84 -5.04
CA HIS A 132 -4.80 4.69 -5.25
C HIS A 132 -3.43 4.84 -4.57
N ALA A 133 -2.80 6.02 -4.61
CA ALA A 133 -1.47 6.23 -4.07
C ALA A 133 -1.46 6.58 -2.58
N ILE A 134 -2.52 7.23 -2.07
CA ILE A 134 -2.63 7.60 -0.64
C ILE A 134 -3.51 6.58 0.10
N HIS A 135 -4.62 6.15 -0.48
CA HIS A 135 -5.59 5.27 0.18
C HIS A 135 -5.49 3.80 -0.22
N ASP A 136 -4.53 3.43 -1.08
CA ASP A 136 -4.27 2.05 -1.51
C ASP A 136 -5.50 1.30 -2.03
N GLN A 137 -6.47 2.04 -2.56
CA GLN A 137 -7.72 1.45 -3.01
C GLN A 137 -7.50 0.65 -4.29
N ALA A 138 -8.05 -0.56 -4.31
CA ALA A 138 -8.10 -1.37 -5.51
C ALA A 138 -8.99 -0.68 -6.56
N PRO A 139 -8.70 -0.77 -7.87
CA PRO A 139 -9.48 -0.11 -8.91
C PRO A 139 -10.99 -0.39 -8.85
N ARG A 140 -11.37 -1.59 -8.39
CA ARG A 140 -12.77 -1.99 -8.13
C ARG A 140 -13.48 -1.19 -7.06
N MET A 141 -12.77 -0.80 -6.01
CA MET A 141 -13.34 0.01 -4.92
C MET A 141 -13.50 1.46 -5.36
N ILE A 142 -12.54 1.98 -6.13
CA ILE A 142 -12.62 3.31 -6.74
C ILE A 142 -13.79 3.36 -7.73
N ALA A 143 -13.94 2.32 -8.56
CA ALA A 143 -15.03 2.19 -9.52
C ALA A 143 -16.40 2.24 -8.82
N ALA A 144 -16.57 1.46 -7.75
CA ALA A 144 -17.78 1.47 -6.94
C ALA A 144 -18.02 2.83 -6.25
N LYS A 145 -16.98 3.42 -5.65
CA LYS A 145 -17.05 4.70 -4.91
C LYS A 145 -17.47 5.86 -5.81
N TYR A 146 -16.97 5.90 -7.04
CA TYR A 146 -17.25 6.98 -8.00
C TYR A 146 -18.31 6.62 -9.04
N ASN A 147 -18.97 5.46 -8.88
CA ASN A 147 -20.01 4.95 -9.77
C ASN A 147 -19.58 4.91 -11.25
N VAL A 148 -18.36 4.41 -11.51
CA VAL A 148 -17.77 4.25 -12.84
C VAL A 148 -17.34 2.81 -13.09
N SER A 149 -17.04 2.44 -14.34
CA SER A 149 -16.50 1.11 -14.66
C SER A 149 -15.04 0.95 -14.23
N ASN A 150 -14.60 -0.29 -14.02
CA ASN A 150 -13.19 -0.61 -13.74
C ASN A 150 -12.27 -0.15 -14.87
N GLU A 151 -12.75 -0.22 -16.10
CA GLU A 151 -12.09 0.18 -17.34
C GLU A 151 -11.87 1.68 -17.37
N THR A 152 -12.84 2.45 -16.87
CA THR A 152 -12.72 3.90 -16.68
C THR A 152 -11.61 4.24 -15.68
N VAL A 153 -11.54 3.55 -14.54
CA VAL A 153 -10.49 3.76 -13.53
C VAL A 153 -9.10 3.37 -14.06
N LYS A 154 -8.99 2.26 -14.81
CA LYS A 154 -7.75 1.88 -15.52
C LYS A 154 -7.34 2.95 -16.54
N GLY A 155 -8.31 3.60 -17.19
CA GLY A 155 -8.11 4.74 -18.08
C GLY A 155 -7.53 5.95 -17.35
N TRP A 156 -8.08 6.30 -16.18
CA TRP A 156 -7.55 7.37 -15.32
C TRP A 156 -6.09 7.10 -14.94
N ARG A 157 -5.76 5.88 -14.50
CA ARG A 157 -4.38 5.44 -14.23
C ARG A 157 -3.45 5.66 -15.42
N LYS A 158 -3.84 5.14 -16.60
CA LYS A 158 -3.00 5.18 -17.80
C LYS A 158 -2.69 6.62 -18.21
N ASN A 159 -3.70 7.48 -18.17
CA ASN A 159 -3.55 8.88 -18.56
C ASN A 159 -2.79 9.69 -17.51
N ALA A 160 -3.05 9.47 -16.22
CA ALA A 160 -2.30 10.07 -15.11
C ALA A 160 -0.80 9.78 -15.23
N LEU A 161 -0.42 8.50 -15.37
CA LEU A 161 0.98 8.10 -15.50
C LEU A 161 1.64 8.65 -16.77
N LYS A 162 0.91 8.71 -17.89
CA LYS A 162 1.42 9.30 -19.14
C LYS A 162 1.76 10.79 -18.96
N LYS A 163 0.89 11.54 -18.27
CA LYS A 163 1.11 12.98 -17.99
C LYS A 163 2.25 13.20 -17.01
N LEU A 164 2.31 12.43 -15.93
CA LEU A 164 3.39 12.49 -14.93
C LEU A 164 4.76 12.20 -15.56
N ARG A 165 4.86 11.15 -16.39
CA ARG A 165 6.11 10.82 -17.12
C ARG A 165 6.55 11.94 -18.05
N LYS A 166 5.61 12.55 -18.80
CA LYS A 166 5.92 13.66 -19.70
C LYS A 166 6.50 14.86 -18.95
N GLN A 167 5.98 15.16 -17.76
CA GLN A 167 6.48 16.26 -16.93
C GLN A 167 7.86 15.96 -16.37
N TYR A 168 8.09 14.73 -15.89
CA TYR A 168 9.39 14.30 -15.40
C TYR A 168 10.48 14.43 -16.48
N SER A 169 10.19 14.01 -17.72
CA SER A 169 11.13 14.18 -18.84
C SER A 169 11.41 15.64 -19.17
N LYS A 170 10.41 16.52 -19.10
CA LYS A 170 10.56 17.95 -19.42
C LYS A 170 11.43 18.68 -18.40
N GLN A 171 11.27 18.37 -17.11
CA GLN A 171 12.09 18.96 -16.04
C GLN A 171 13.52 18.43 -16.00
N ASN A 172 13.78 17.22 -16.50
CA ASN A 172 15.12 16.66 -16.54
C ASN A 172 15.98 17.29 -17.65
N THR A 173 15.36 17.71 -18.76
CA THR A 173 16.05 18.45 -19.85
C THR A 173 16.42 19.88 -19.45
N ASP A 174 15.67 20.50 -18.53
CA ASP A 174 15.94 21.87 -18.03
C ASP A 174 17.01 21.89 -16.91
N ARG A 175 17.31 20.76 -16.26
CA ARG A 175 18.36 20.67 -15.23
C ARG A 175 19.76 20.48 -15.83
N GLU A 176 19.90 19.84 -16.97
CA GLU A 176 21.20 19.65 -17.65
C GLU A 176 21.77 20.95 -18.25
N PHE A 177 21.01 22.05 -18.29
CA PHE A 177 21.44 23.35 -18.82
C PHE A 177 21.73 24.44 -17.77
N ARG A 178 21.66 24.11 -16.46
CA ARG A 178 22.02 25.05 -15.36
C ARG A 178 23.38 24.80 -14.72
N ASP A 179 24.08 23.75 -15.14
CA ASP A 179 25.40 23.38 -14.63
C ASP A 179 26.52 23.62 -15.67
N CYS A 180 26.42 24.68 -16.48
CA CYS A 180 27.49 25.22 -17.32
C CYS A 180 27.64 26.73 -17.12
#